data_AF-A0AAU2G9F1-F1
#
_entry.id   AF-A0AAU2G9F1-F1
#
_cell.length_a   1.000
_cell.length_b   1.000
_cell.length_c   1.000
_cell.angle_alpha   90.00
_cell.angle_beta   90.00
_cell.angle_gamma   90.00
#
_symmetry.space_group_name_H-M   'P 1'
#
loop_
_entity.id
_entity.type
_entity.pdbx_description
1 polymer ?
#
loop_
_entity_poly.entity_id
_entity_poly.type
_entity_poly.pdbx_seq_one_letter_code
_entity_poly.pdbx_strand_id
1 'polypeptide(L)'
;MSATGSWPFRASYCWGAWQEDSGPSFLGEKALTKSGSARKANASAPPSPARPNATCTVAVSSSVADDDSTDPLTFDERVTLQYGPVPVSAGERREWIAHFFDGSASPLPDGLNGLVGGDRAMLVLPEACDVDGRPSTVTIRSESWGNGHLGKKAMPFTIGNRMDVARMLLDAADTAAAKAGCKHGKPLRLSSPMVVTAEKDERATSTLCRIPGVTFEFGKDSAYQQQVGVVGERLQTCSVVWRSRGVPDEPAAQFLMASEPRMAALFDGLPEGIGQGLVRATCDGRRTVFYGNIEPGLKGLSRPDGQQVFANFTSSVSKRIGCQAGENR
;
A
#
# COMPACT_ATOMS: atom_id res chain seq x y z
N MET A 1 -3.86 49.35 24.94
CA MET A 1 -3.04 48.21 25.40
C MET A 1 -3.90 46.96 25.34
N SER A 2 -3.72 46.12 24.33
CA SER A 2 -4.21 44.74 24.34
C SER A 2 -3.08 43.86 23.84
N ALA A 3 -2.50 43.12 24.78
CA ALA A 3 -1.52 42.07 24.54
C ALA A 3 -2.13 40.76 25.05
N THR A 4 -2.54 39.92 24.11
CA THR A 4 -2.66 38.46 24.22
C THR A 4 -2.39 37.97 22.80
N GLY A 5 -1.21 37.50 22.40
CA GLY A 5 -0.21 36.75 23.16
C GLY A 5 -0.39 35.26 22.94
N SER A 6 -0.27 34.77 21.69
CA SER A 6 0.13 33.39 21.38
C SER A 6 0.44 33.22 19.88
N TRP A 7 1.71 33.09 19.54
CA TRP A 7 2.26 32.63 18.25
C TRP A 7 3.31 31.54 18.54
N PRO A 8 3.44 30.46 17.74
CA PRO A 8 2.45 29.82 16.88
C PRO A 8 2.11 28.39 17.38
N PHE A 9 0.82 28.03 17.41
CA PHE A 9 0.45 26.62 17.52
C PHE A 9 0.58 25.97 16.14
N ARG A 10 1.43 24.95 16.01
CA ARG A 10 1.53 24.15 14.78
C ARG A 10 0.20 23.46 14.51
N ALA A 11 -0.23 23.44 13.25
CA ALA A 11 -1.43 22.70 12.89
C ALA A 11 -1.22 21.21 13.19
N SER A 12 -2.29 20.53 13.61
CA SER A 12 -2.28 19.10 13.88
C SER A 12 -3.31 18.40 13.00
N TYR A 13 -2.92 17.24 12.47
CA TYR A 13 -3.69 16.49 11.49
C TYR A 13 -3.99 15.08 12.02
N CYS A 14 -5.03 14.47 11.46
CA CYS A 14 -5.39 13.07 11.69
C CYS A 14 -5.47 12.70 13.18
N TRP A 15 -6.37 13.41 13.88
CA TRP A 15 -6.69 13.19 15.30
C TRP A 15 -5.51 13.41 16.27
N GLY A 16 -4.48 14.14 15.84
CA GLY A 16 -3.28 14.37 16.63
C GLY A 16 -2.07 13.56 16.19
N ALA A 17 -2.23 12.66 15.21
CA ALA A 17 -1.15 11.77 14.77
C ALA A 17 0.03 12.53 14.16
N TRP A 18 -0.26 13.59 13.40
CA TRP A 18 0.76 14.35 12.70
C TRP A 18 0.69 15.83 13.08
N GLN A 19 1.83 16.49 13.04
CA GLN A 19 1.95 17.93 13.21
C GLN A 19 2.58 18.55 11.97
N GLU A 20 2.26 19.82 11.74
CA GLU A 20 2.97 20.64 10.78
C GLU A 20 4.47 20.66 11.06
N ASP A 21 5.27 20.57 10.00
CA ASP A 21 6.73 20.42 10.02
C ASP A 21 7.22 19.20 10.83
N SER A 22 6.38 18.16 11.01
CA SER A 22 6.79 16.86 11.54
C SER A 22 6.90 15.84 10.40
N GLY A 23 8.09 15.30 10.17
CA GLY A 23 8.31 14.24 9.18
C GLY A 23 8.58 14.75 7.76
N PRO A 24 8.01 14.12 6.71
CA PRO A 24 8.39 14.39 5.33
C PRO A 24 7.95 15.78 4.85
N SER A 25 8.55 16.24 3.76
CA SER A 25 8.36 17.59 3.21
C SER A 25 6.90 17.94 2.91
N PHE A 26 6.05 16.95 2.64
CA PHE A 26 4.61 17.13 2.45
C PHE A 26 3.92 17.84 3.64
N LEU A 27 4.33 17.50 4.87
CA LEU A 27 3.82 18.11 6.10
C LEU A 27 4.52 19.41 6.48
N GLY A 28 5.57 19.81 5.75
CA GLY A 28 6.34 21.01 6.06
C GLY A 28 6.20 22.15 5.04
N GLU A 29 6.76 23.30 5.36
CA GLU A 29 6.70 24.52 4.54
C GLU A 29 7.18 24.35 3.10
N LYS A 30 8.06 23.37 2.85
CA LYS A 30 8.56 23.06 1.49
C LYS A 30 7.42 22.74 0.51
N ALA A 31 6.36 22.09 0.97
CA ALA A 31 5.19 21.79 0.14
C ALA A 31 4.36 23.04 -0.22
N LEU A 32 4.58 24.16 0.46
CA LEU A 32 3.82 25.41 0.31
C LEU A 32 4.60 26.50 -0.44
N THR A 33 5.76 26.17 -1.01
CA THR A 33 6.65 27.15 -1.66
C THR A 33 6.11 27.68 -2.99
N LYS A 34 5.18 26.95 -3.65
CA LYS A 34 4.56 27.40 -4.90
C LYS A 34 3.51 28.46 -4.62
N SER A 35 3.32 29.39 -5.55
CA SER A 35 2.27 30.42 -5.45
C SER A 35 0.89 29.78 -5.30
N GLY A 36 0.02 30.41 -4.51
CA GLY A 36 -1.33 29.91 -4.24
C GLY A 36 -1.41 28.57 -3.49
N SER A 37 -0.29 28.08 -2.93
CA SER A 37 -0.30 26.81 -2.22
C SER A 37 -1.08 26.89 -0.91
N ALA A 38 -1.88 25.86 -0.63
CA ALA A 38 -2.61 25.76 0.61
C ALA A 38 -2.70 24.29 1.05
N ARG A 39 -2.43 24.03 2.33
CA ARG A 39 -2.68 22.73 2.95
C ARG A 39 -4.05 22.73 3.63
N LYS A 40 -4.82 21.67 3.44
CA LYS A 40 -6.09 21.43 4.13
C LYS A 40 -6.12 20.02 4.67
N ALA A 41 -6.82 19.82 5.78
CA ALA A 41 -7.07 18.51 6.33
C ALA A 41 -8.56 18.32 6.61
N ASN A 42 -9.06 17.13 6.34
CA ASN A 42 -10.41 16.71 6.69
C ASN A 42 -10.32 15.35 7.38
N ALA A 43 -10.92 15.22 8.55
CA ALA A 43 -10.91 13.96 9.30
C ALA A 43 -12.32 13.64 9.77
N SER A 44 -12.68 12.37 9.64
CA SER A 44 -13.83 11.79 10.35
C SER A 44 -13.60 11.84 11.88
N ALA A 45 -14.62 11.48 12.66
CA ALA A 45 -14.43 11.30 14.10
C ALA A 45 -13.31 10.27 14.38
N PRO A 46 -12.53 10.43 15.48
CA PRO A 46 -11.51 9.46 15.84
C PRO A 46 -12.10 8.05 15.98
N PRO A 47 -11.32 7.00 15.70
CA PRO A 47 -11.78 5.64 15.87
C PRO A 47 -12.10 5.37 17.34
N SER A 48 -13.09 4.51 17.57
CA SER A 48 -13.55 4.10 18.91
C SER A 48 -14.17 2.70 18.80
N PRO A 49 -14.44 1.98 19.91
CA PRO A 49 -15.10 0.68 19.83
C PRO A 49 -16.45 0.73 19.09
N ALA A 50 -17.20 1.82 19.23
CA ALA A 50 -18.47 2.03 18.53
C ALA A 50 -18.33 2.54 17.08
N ARG A 51 -17.11 2.98 16.69
CA ARG A 51 -16.78 3.47 15.34
C ARG A 51 -15.42 2.89 14.95
N PRO A 52 -15.38 1.62 14.53
CA PRO A 52 -14.14 0.91 14.25
C PRO A 52 -13.46 1.35 12.95
N ASN A 53 -14.08 2.25 12.18
CA ASN A 53 -13.53 2.80 10.95
C ASN A 53 -13.33 4.31 11.11
N ALA A 54 -12.17 4.80 10.68
CA ALA A 54 -11.89 6.23 10.66
C ALA A 54 -10.96 6.58 9.50
N THR A 55 -11.23 7.71 8.87
CA THR A 55 -10.46 8.26 7.75
C THR A 55 -10.01 9.68 8.06
N CYS A 56 -8.80 10.01 7.64
CA CYS A 56 -8.27 11.36 7.59
C CYS A 56 -7.61 11.61 6.23
N THR A 57 -7.78 12.80 5.68
CA THR A 57 -7.16 13.22 4.42
C THR A 57 -6.45 14.54 4.66
N VAL A 58 -5.18 14.61 4.27
CA VAL A 58 -4.40 15.85 4.19
C VAL A 58 -4.13 16.10 2.71
N ALA A 59 -4.41 17.30 2.23
CA ALA A 59 -4.22 17.69 0.84
C ALA A 59 -3.44 19.00 0.74
N VAL A 60 -2.56 19.09 -0.26
CA VAL A 60 -1.86 20.32 -0.65
C VAL A 60 -2.29 20.65 -2.07
N SER A 61 -2.94 21.79 -2.24
CA SER A 61 -3.23 22.35 -3.56
C SER A 61 -2.18 23.39 -3.90
N SER A 62 -1.71 23.46 -5.15
CA SER A 62 -0.81 24.51 -5.65
C SER A 62 -1.18 24.96 -7.06
N SER A 63 -0.72 26.14 -7.49
CA SER A 63 -0.88 26.62 -8.85
C SER A 63 0.42 27.13 -9.46
N VAL A 64 0.54 27.00 -10.78
CA VAL A 64 1.67 27.49 -11.58
C VAL A 64 1.09 28.15 -12.83
N ALA A 65 1.73 29.23 -13.32
CA ALA A 65 1.35 29.82 -14.59
C ALA A 65 1.48 28.78 -15.73
N ASP A 66 0.53 28.81 -16.65
CA ASP A 66 0.59 28.02 -17.88
C ASP A 66 1.19 28.90 -18.98
N ASP A 67 2.26 28.46 -19.63
CA ASP A 67 2.90 29.26 -20.69
C ASP A 67 2.04 29.29 -21.97
N ASP A 68 1.15 28.32 -22.13
CA ASP A 68 0.31 28.14 -23.32
C ASP A 68 -1.16 28.59 -23.09
N SER A 69 -1.49 29.12 -21.90
CA SER A 69 -2.86 29.50 -21.52
C SER A 69 -2.89 30.65 -20.50
N THR A 70 -3.98 31.41 -20.47
CA THR A 70 -4.23 32.40 -19.42
C THR A 70 -4.68 31.77 -18.10
N ASP A 71 -5.14 30.52 -18.14
CA ASP A 71 -5.59 29.78 -16.96
C ASP A 71 -4.41 29.02 -16.31
N PRO A 72 -4.18 29.16 -15.00
CA PRO A 72 -3.05 28.49 -14.34
C PRO A 72 -3.25 26.98 -14.27
N LEU A 73 -2.13 26.24 -14.32
CA LEU A 73 -2.08 24.82 -13.99
C LEU A 73 -2.30 24.66 -12.49
N THR A 74 -3.22 23.78 -12.09
CA THR A 74 -3.50 23.46 -10.69
C THR A 74 -3.07 22.03 -10.37
N PHE A 75 -2.47 21.83 -9.20
CA PHE A 75 -2.02 20.53 -8.72
C PHE A 75 -2.65 20.24 -7.36
N ASP A 76 -3.16 19.03 -7.17
CA ASP A 76 -3.71 18.51 -5.91
C ASP A 76 -2.93 17.26 -5.52
N GLU A 77 -2.17 17.34 -4.42
CA GLU A 77 -1.47 16.22 -3.80
C GLU A 77 -2.21 15.82 -2.53
N ARG A 78 -2.50 14.53 -2.35
CA ARG A 78 -3.34 14.03 -1.27
C ARG A 78 -2.71 12.85 -0.58
N VAL A 79 -2.76 12.85 0.75
CA VAL A 79 -2.44 11.72 1.60
C VAL A 79 -3.69 11.34 2.40
N THR A 80 -4.13 10.10 2.23
CA THR A 80 -5.27 9.53 2.95
C THR A 80 -4.78 8.50 3.95
N LEU A 81 -5.12 8.71 5.22
CA LEU A 81 -4.96 7.77 6.32
C LEU A 81 -6.28 7.05 6.57
N GLN A 82 -6.25 5.73 6.66
CA GLN A 82 -7.39 4.93 7.09
C GLN A 82 -7.02 4.05 8.29
N TYR A 83 -7.96 3.91 9.21
CA TYR A 83 -7.94 2.95 10.30
C TYR A 83 -9.20 2.09 10.23
N GLY A 84 -9.05 0.78 10.35
CA GLY A 84 -10.18 -0.13 10.53
C GLY A 84 -9.92 -1.54 10.02
N PRO A 85 -10.93 -2.44 10.13
CA PRO A 85 -10.83 -3.80 9.61
C PRO A 85 -10.67 -3.81 8.08
N VAL A 86 -9.99 -4.83 7.56
CA VAL A 86 -9.90 -5.06 6.10
C VAL A 86 -11.28 -5.11 5.43
N PRO A 87 -11.43 -4.64 4.16
CA PRO A 87 -12.72 -4.53 3.47
C PRO A 87 -13.51 -5.85 3.46
N VAL A 88 -14.83 -5.86 3.67
CA VAL A 88 -15.61 -7.13 3.72
C VAL A 88 -15.70 -7.79 2.34
N SER A 89 -15.95 -6.99 1.31
CA SER A 89 -16.15 -7.47 -0.07
C SER A 89 -14.86 -8.09 -0.59
N ALA A 90 -14.96 -9.27 -1.23
CA ALA A 90 -13.81 -9.92 -1.84
C ALA A 90 -13.18 -9.05 -2.94
N GLY A 91 -13.98 -8.33 -3.73
CA GLY A 91 -13.49 -7.42 -4.77
C GLY A 91 -12.68 -6.27 -4.18
N GLU A 92 -13.27 -5.52 -3.25
CA GLU A 92 -12.61 -4.41 -2.56
C GLU A 92 -11.35 -4.88 -1.82
N ARG A 93 -11.39 -6.08 -1.22
CA ARG A 93 -10.24 -6.64 -0.52
C ARG A 93 -9.11 -7.01 -1.49
N ARG A 94 -9.41 -7.53 -2.69
CA ARG A 94 -8.40 -7.79 -3.73
C ARG A 94 -7.76 -6.49 -4.21
N GLU A 95 -8.54 -5.44 -4.45
CA GLU A 95 -8.01 -4.11 -4.81
C GLU A 95 -7.12 -3.53 -3.69
N TRP A 96 -7.55 -3.69 -2.43
CA TRP A 96 -6.78 -3.28 -1.26
C TRP A 96 -5.45 -4.06 -1.17
N ILE A 97 -5.46 -5.38 -1.38
CA ILE A 97 -4.24 -6.21 -1.41
C ILE A 97 -3.32 -5.78 -2.56
N ALA A 98 -3.87 -5.55 -3.76
CA ALA A 98 -3.14 -5.07 -4.93
C ALA A 98 -2.39 -3.77 -4.65
N HIS A 99 -3.02 -2.86 -3.90
CA HIS A 99 -2.40 -1.60 -3.53
C HIS A 99 -1.28 -1.76 -2.48
N PHE A 100 -1.53 -2.44 -1.36
CA PHE A 100 -0.60 -2.45 -0.22
C PHE A 100 0.48 -3.54 -0.28
N PHE A 101 0.26 -4.63 -1.02
CA PHE A 101 1.24 -5.67 -1.31
C PHE A 101 1.94 -5.48 -2.66
N ASP A 102 1.99 -4.25 -3.15
CA ASP A 102 2.71 -3.91 -4.37
C ASP A 102 4.22 -4.21 -4.22
N GLY A 103 4.87 -4.66 -5.29
CA GLY A 103 6.28 -5.01 -5.29
C GLY A 103 7.21 -3.83 -4.96
N SER A 104 6.74 -2.58 -5.07
CA SER A 104 7.55 -1.40 -4.72
C SER A 104 7.63 -1.16 -3.21
N ALA A 105 6.74 -1.79 -2.43
CA ALA A 105 6.73 -1.70 -0.98
C ALA A 105 7.76 -2.66 -0.36
N SER A 106 8.37 -2.23 0.75
CA SER A 106 9.33 -3.05 1.50
C SER A 106 8.79 -3.33 2.90
N PRO A 107 9.12 -4.50 3.51
CA PRO A 107 8.66 -4.84 4.85
C PRO A 107 9.10 -3.80 5.88
N LEU A 108 8.24 -3.53 6.86
CA LEU A 108 8.64 -2.79 8.04
C LEU A 108 9.69 -3.60 8.83
N PRO A 109 10.70 -2.95 9.43
CA PRO A 109 11.69 -3.66 10.23
C PRO A 109 11.12 -3.98 11.63
N ASP A 110 11.98 -4.52 12.51
CA ASP A 110 11.66 -4.82 13.92
C ASP A 110 10.50 -5.80 14.13
N GLY A 111 10.21 -6.65 13.13
CA GLY A 111 9.15 -7.65 13.20
C GLY A 111 7.73 -7.08 13.10
N LEU A 112 7.59 -5.83 12.68
CA LEU A 112 6.30 -5.20 12.46
C LEU A 112 5.60 -5.80 11.23
N ASN A 113 4.32 -6.15 11.38
CA ASN A 113 3.51 -6.74 10.31
C ASN A 113 3.02 -5.65 9.36
N GLY A 114 3.85 -5.22 8.44
CA GLY A 114 3.48 -4.16 7.50
C GLY A 114 4.46 -3.95 6.36
N LEU A 115 4.04 -3.09 5.43
CA LEU A 115 4.75 -2.76 4.21
C LEU A 115 4.74 -1.24 4.01
N VAL A 116 5.82 -0.71 3.44
CA VAL A 116 5.93 0.73 3.16
C VAL A 116 6.69 1.01 1.86
N GLY A 117 6.07 1.85 1.03
CA GLY A 117 6.63 2.50 -0.14
C GLY A 117 6.78 4.00 0.10
N GLY A 118 7.17 4.75 -0.94
CA GLY A 118 7.23 6.22 -0.86
C GLY A 118 5.86 6.89 -0.92
N ASP A 119 4.86 6.19 -1.47
CA ASP A 119 3.53 6.68 -1.82
C ASP A 119 2.41 5.95 -1.05
N ARG A 120 2.76 4.90 -0.30
CA ARG A 120 1.81 4.04 0.42
C ARG A 120 2.45 3.36 1.62
N ALA A 121 1.63 2.98 2.60
CA ALA A 121 2.07 2.20 3.74
C ALA A 121 0.90 1.45 4.37
N MET A 122 1.19 0.34 5.04
CA MET A 122 0.22 -0.46 5.77
C MET A 122 0.87 -1.09 7.00
N LEU A 123 0.18 -1.04 8.14
CA LEU A 123 0.47 -1.82 9.33
C LEU A 123 -0.76 -2.65 9.70
N VAL A 124 -0.57 -3.96 9.88
CA VAL A 124 -1.57 -4.84 10.48
C VAL A 124 -1.41 -4.76 11.99
N LEU A 125 -2.46 -4.36 12.67
CA LEU A 125 -2.46 -4.25 14.12
C LEU A 125 -2.54 -5.65 14.76
N PRO A 126 -2.05 -5.80 16.00
CA PRO A 126 -2.30 -6.95 16.85
C PRO A 126 -3.78 -7.36 16.92
N GLU A 127 -4.01 -8.64 17.16
CA GLU A 127 -5.34 -9.29 17.20
C GLU A 127 -6.31 -8.63 18.19
N ALA A 128 -5.80 -8.03 19.26
CA ALA A 128 -6.61 -7.27 20.21
C ALA A 128 -7.32 -6.04 19.60
N CYS A 129 -6.92 -5.58 18.41
CA CYS A 129 -7.59 -4.52 17.66
C CYS A 129 -8.60 -5.05 16.64
N ASP A 130 -8.73 -6.36 16.46
CA ASP A 130 -9.57 -6.93 15.42
C ASP A 130 -11.04 -6.66 15.71
N VAL A 131 -11.80 -6.45 14.64
CA VAL A 131 -13.22 -6.07 14.70
C VAL A 131 -13.99 -7.13 13.93
N ASP A 132 -14.96 -7.76 14.60
CA ASP A 132 -15.75 -8.86 14.06
C ASP A 132 -14.87 -10.01 13.51
N GLY A 133 -13.77 -10.30 14.21
CA GLY A 133 -12.80 -11.33 13.81
C GLY A 133 -11.97 -11.00 12.56
N ARG A 134 -12.02 -9.75 12.06
CA ARG A 134 -11.22 -9.31 10.91
C ARG A 134 -10.01 -8.49 11.34
N PRO A 135 -8.84 -8.70 10.72
CA PRO A 135 -7.65 -7.90 11.01
C PRO A 135 -7.89 -6.40 10.83
N SER A 136 -7.58 -5.63 11.87
CA SER A 136 -7.54 -4.17 11.80
C SER A 136 -6.20 -3.68 11.26
N THR A 137 -6.25 -2.66 10.41
CA THR A 137 -5.07 -2.08 9.76
C THR A 137 -5.06 -0.56 9.87
N VAL A 138 -3.86 -0.01 9.75
CA VAL A 138 -3.63 1.42 9.51
C VAL A 138 -2.96 1.53 8.16
N THR A 139 -3.51 2.34 7.27
CA THR A 139 -2.99 2.50 5.92
C THR A 139 -2.80 3.96 5.55
N ILE A 140 -1.75 4.22 4.78
CA ILE A 140 -1.47 5.49 4.14
C ILE A 140 -1.49 5.26 2.63
N ARG A 141 -2.22 6.10 1.90
CA ARG A 141 -2.22 6.13 0.44
C ARG A 141 -2.03 7.55 -0.04
N SER A 142 -1.20 7.72 -1.06
CA SER A 142 -0.99 9.00 -1.72
C SER A 142 -1.61 9.01 -3.12
N GLU A 143 -2.10 10.18 -3.53
CA GLU A 143 -2.65 10.41 -4.86
C GLU A 143 -2.29 11.83 -5.30
N SER A 144 -2.09 12.05 -6.60
CA SER A 144 -1.89 13.39 -7.13
C SER A 144 -2.50 13.57 -8.50
N TRP A 145 -3.00 14.77 -8.74
CA TRP A 145 -3.56 15.17 -10.03
C TRP A 145 -3.07 16.56 -10.43
N GLY A 146 -2.80 16.74 -11.72
CA GLY A 146 -2.62 18.05 -12.36
C GLY A 146 -3.81 18.35 -13.24
N ASN A 147 -4.31 19.58 -13.22
CA ASN A 147 -5.40 20.05 -14.06
C ASN A 147 -4.98 21.32 -14.81
N GLY A 148 -5.19 21.31 -16.12
CA GLY A 148 -4.80 22.39 -17.03
C GLY A 148 -5.57 22.31 -18.34
N HIS A 149 -5.10 22.99 -19.38
CA HIS A 149 -5.79 23.06 -20.67
C HIS A 149 -5.96 21.69 -21.37
N LEU A 150 -5.14 20.68 -21.02
CA LEU A 150 -5.27 19.29 -21.49
C LEU A 150 -6.12 18.40 -20.57
N GLY A 151 -6.87 18.99 -19.64
CA GLY A 151 -7.70 18.30 -18.66
C GLY A 151 -6.93 17.74 -17.46
N LYS A 152 -7.67 17.02 -16.60
CA LYS A 152 -7.16 16.42 -15.37
C LYS A 152 -6.34 15.16 -15.67
N LYS A 153 -5.09 15.09 -15.19
CA LYS A 153 -4.17 13.97 -15.35
C LYS A 153 -3.64 13.50 -14.00
N ALA A 154 -3.46 12.19 -13.84
CA ALA A 154 -2.77 11.64 -12.69
C ALA A 154 -1.27 11.97 -12.76
N MET A 155 -0.68 12.31 -11.63
CA MET A 155 0.73 12.67 -11.50
C MET A 155 1.41 11.76 -10.48
N PRO A 156 2.69 11.36 -10.70
CA PRO A 156 3.45 10.66 -9.68
C PRO A 156 3.58 11.51 -8.43
N PHE A 157 3.33 10.92 -7.26
CA PHE A 157 3.50 11.59 -5.97
C PHE A 157 4.12 10.63 -4.97
N THR A 158 5.16 11.11 -4.31
CA THR A 158 5.87 10.40 -3.25
C THR A 158 5.80 11.29 -2.03
N ILE A 159 5.23 10.77 -0.95
CA ILE A 159 5.05 11.50 0.32
C ILE A 159 6.43 11.87 0.89
N GLY A 160 7.36 10.92 0.84
CA GLY A 160 8.73 11.06 1.31
C GLY A 160 9.54 9.79 1.08
N ASN A 161 10.72 9.70 1.67
CA ASN A 161 11.45 8.43 1.69
C ASN A 161 10.70 7.39 2.56
N ARG A 162 10.98 6.10 2.36
CA ARG A 162 10.27 5.01 3.05
C ARG A 162 10.36 5.10 4.58
N MET A 163 11.47 5.58 5.14
CA MET A 163 11.62 5.74 6.59
C MET A 163 10.71 6.83 7.15
N ASP A 164 10.55 7.95 6.44
CA ASP A 164 9.65 9.02 6.85
C ASP A 164 8.20 8.58 6.78
N VAL A 165 7.81 7.87 5.72
CA VAL A 165 6.47 7.30 5.59
C VAL A 165 6.21 6.22 6.65
N ALA A 166 7.21 5.40 6.98
CA ALA A 166 7.10 4.40 8.03
C ALA A 166 6.86 5.05 9.40
N ARG A 167 7.59 6.12 9.74
CA ARG A 167 7.36 6.87 10.99
C ARG A 167 5.97 7.49 11.03
N MET A 168 5.53 8.13 9.94
CA MET A 168 4.17 8.65 9.83
C MET A 168 3.12 7.56 10.07
N LEU A 169 3.32 6.37 9.51
CA LEU A 169 2.44 5.22 9.70
C LEU A 169 2.39 4.79 11.16
N LEU A 170 3.53 4.68 11.85
CA LEU A 170 3.58 4.25 13.24
C LEU A 170 2.98 5.28 14.20
N ASP A 171 3.23 6.57 14.00
CA ASP A 171 2.63 7.63 14.81
C ASP A 171 1.10 7.67 14.63
N ALA A 172 0.62 7.44 13.41
CA ALA A 172 -0.80 7.30 13.12
C ALA A 172 -1.39 6.03 13.75
N ALA A 173 -0.68 4.91 13.71
CA ALA A 173 -1.13 3.66 14.29
C ALA A 173 -1.22 3.72 15.81
N ASP A 174 -0.20 4.26 16.48
CA ASP A 174 -0.22 4.48 17.94
C ASP A 174 -1.38 5.39 18.34
N THR A 175 -1.59 6.49 17.60
CA THR A 175 -2.68 7.43 17.86
C THR A 175 -4.04 6.77 17.66
N ALA A 176 -4.26 6.11 16.51
CA ALA A 176 -5.53 5.50 16.17
C ALA A 176 -5.87 4.33 17.10
N ALA A 177 -4.92 3.44 17.40
CA ALA A 177 -5.12 2.33 18.34
C ALA A 177 -5.43 2.82 19.77
N ALA A 178 -4.78 3.90 20.22
CA ALA A 178 -5.07 4.51 21.51
C ALA A 178 -6.50 5.09 21.57
N LYS A 179 -6.95 5.78 20.51
CA LYS A 179 -8.33 6.30 20.41
C LYS A 179 -9.37 5.18 20.30
N ALA A 180 -9.05 4.12 19.56
CA ALA A 180 -9.88 2.93 19.40
C ALA A 180 -10.00 2.08 20.67
N GLY A 181 -9.11 2.29 21.65
CA GLY A 181 -9.09 1.52 22.90
C GLY A 181 -8.41 0.15 22.80
N CYS A 182 -7.67 -0.12 21.72
CA CYS A 182 -7.00 -1.40 21.48
C CYS A 182 -5.47 -1.31 21.60
N LYS A 183 -4.99 -0.54 22.59
CA LYS A 183 -3.59 -0.12 22.72
C LYS A 183 -2.62 -1.30 22.74
N HIS A 184 -1.54 -1.18 21.98
CA HIS A 184 -0.41 -2.11 22.01
C HIS A 184 0.44 -1.86 23.26
N GLY A 185 0.91 -2.93 23.91
CA GLY A 185 1.59 -2.85 25.21
C GLY A 185 2.87 -1.99 25.24
N LYS A 186 3.42 -1.62 24.07
CA LYS A 186 4.54 -0.70 23.90
C LYS A 186 4.28 0.25 22.72
N PRO A 187 4.79 1.50 22.74
CA PRO A 187 4.73 2.39 21.59
C PRO A 187 5.39 1.78 20.36
N LEU A 188 4.81 1.99 19.19
CA LEU A 188 5.36 1.54 17.92
C LEU A 188 6.54 2.45 17.54
N ARG A 189 7.75 1.89 17.54
CA ARG A 189 8.99 2.61 17.22
C ARG A 189 9.85 1.75 16.29
N LEU A 190 10.58 2.43 15.41
CA LEU A 190 11.61 1.82 14.59
C LEU A 190 12.96 1.98 15.29
N SER A 191 13.63 0.87 15.58
CA SER A 191 15.00 0.84 16.08
C SER A 191 16.00 0.41 15.01
N SER A 192 15.58 -0.43 14.06
CA SER A 192 16.43 -0.93 13.00
C SER A 192 16.37 -0.06 11.76
N PRO A 193 17.46 0.01 10.97
CA PRO A 193 17.41 0.65 9.65
C PRO A 193 16.45 -0.11 8.74
N MET A 194 15.84 0.61 7.80
CA MET A 194 15.00 -0.02 6.80
C MET A 194 15.83 -0.61 5.67
N VAL A 195 15.58 -1.89 5.37
CA VAL A 195 16.14 -2.56 4.20
C VAL A 195 15.17 -2.37 3.03
N VAL A 196 15.63 -1.71 1.97
CA VAL A 196 14.86 -1.60 0.73
C VAL A 196 15.04 -2.90 -0.04
N THR A 197 13.98 -3.71 -0.07
CA THR A 197 13.97 -4.98 -0.80
C THR A 197 13.38 -4.84 -2.20
N ALA A 198 12.61 -3.79 -2.44
CA ALA A 198 12.04 -3.51 -3.75
C ALA A 198 13.15 -3.16 -4.73
N GLU A 199 13.19 -3.89 -5.84
CA GLU A 199 14.07 -3.57 -6.96
C GLU A 199 13.59 -2.29 -7.67
N LYS A 200 14.27 -1.86 -8.74
CA LYS A 200 13.68 -0.85 -9.62
C LYS A 200 12.62 -1.53 -10.49
N ASP A 201 11.59 -0.77 -10.85
CA ASP A 201 10.63 -1.22 -11.84
C ASP A 201 11.35 -1.41 -13.19
N GLU A 202 10.96 -2.47 -13.90
CA GLU A 202 11.49 -2.79 -15.20
C GLU A 202 10.38 -3.22 -16.13
N ARG A 203 10.63 -3.13 -17.44
CA ARG A 203 9.63 -3.55 -18.43
C ARG A 203 9.30 -5.02 -18.21
N ALA A 204 8.01 -5.36 -18.17
CA ALA A 204 7.58 -6.73 -18.00
C ALA A 204 8.15 -7.61 -19.13
N THR A 205 8.88 -8.65 -18.75
CA THR A 205 9.44 -9.63 -19.68
C THR A 205 8.58 -10.89 -19.70
N SER A 206 8.93 -11.86 -20.55
CA SER A 206 8.11 -13.06 -20.69
C SER A 206 7.96 -13.83 -19.38
N THR A 207 9.00 -13.88 -18.54
CA THR A 207 8.93 -14.50 -17.22
C THR A 207 8.80 -13.42 -16.15
N LEU A 208 7.63 -13.36 -15.49
CA LEU A 208 7.36 -12.32 -14.52
C LEU A 208 8.14 -12.52 -13.23
N CYS A 209 8.77 -11.43 -12.76
CA CYS A 209 9.50 -11.35 -11.49
C CYS A 209 10.50 -12.49 -11.27
N ARG A 210 11.03 -13.07 -12.36
CA ARG A 210 11.95 -14.22 -12.35
C ARG A 210 11.38 -15.44 -11.63
N ILE A 211 10.05 -15.60 -11.60
CA ILE A 211 9.39 -16.75 -10.98
C ILE A 211 9.22 -17.85 -12.02
N PRO A 212 9.85 -19.03 -11.86
CA PRO A 212 9.72 -20.13 -12.79
C PRO A 212 8.25 -20.50 -13.08
N GLY A 213 7.89 -20.54 -14.37
CA GLY A 213 6.56 -20.93 -14.85
C GLY A 213 5.48 -19.85 -14.77
N VAL A 214 5.82 -18.64 -14.30
CA VAL A 214 4.92 -17.46 -14.34
C VAL A 214 5.23 -16.68 -15.61
N THR A 215 4.62 -17.09 -16.72
CA THR A 215 4.97 -16.59 -18.06
C THR A 215 3.80 -15.88 -18.74
N PHE A 216 4.11 -14.73 -19.35
CA PHE A 216 3.17 -13.89 -20.11
C PHE A 216 3.82 -13.43 -21.42
N GLU A 217 3.06 -13.41 -22.51
CA GLU A 217 3.50 -12.91 -23.80
C GLU A 217 3.14 -11.43 -23.93
N PHE A 218 4.10 -10.56 -23.58
CA PHE A 218 3.95 -9.12 -23.79
C PHE A 218 4.44 -8.74 -25.19
N GLY A 219 3.68 -7.88 -25.88
CA GLY A 219 4.13 -7.29 -27.14
C GLY A 219 5.35 -6.38 -26.94
N LYS A 220 6.16 -6.21 -28.00
CA LYS A 220 7.39 -5.37 -27.98
C LYS A 220 7.13 -3.93 -27.53
N ASP A 221 5.92 -3.43 -27.79
CA ASP A 221 5.50 -2.07 -27.44
C ASP A 221 4.61 -2.02 -26.20
N SER A 222 4.53 -3.09 -25.42
CA SER A 222 3.70 -3.08 -24.23
C SER A 222 4.23 -2.11 -23.18
N ALA A 223 3.29 -1.49 -22.46
CA ALA A 223 3.55 -0.54 -21.39
C ALA A 223 3.46 -1.18 -20.00
N TYR A 224 3.52 -2.51 -19.92
CA TYR A 224 3.53 -3.23 -18.66
C TYR A 224 4.91 -3.11 -18.01
N GLN A 225 4.91 -2.69 -16.74
CA GLN A 225 6.08 -2.68 -15.88
C GLN A 225 5.89 -3.76 -14.82
N GLN A 226 6.94 -4.52 -14.54
CA GLN A 226 6.99 -5.45 -13.43
C GLN A 226 7.85 -4.88 -12.31
N GLN A 227 7.54 -5.31 -11.10
CA GLN A 227 8.22 -4.88 -9.90
C GLN A 227 8.43 -6.08 -8.98
N VAL A 228 9.70 -6.47 -8.83
CA VAL A 228 10.13 -7.46 -7.84
C VAL A 228 10.23 -6.76 -6.49
N GLY A 229 9.45 -7.21 -5.52
CA GLY A 229 9.54 -6.75 -4.15
C GLY A 229 10.37 -7.68 -3.28
N VAL A 230 9.93 -7.90 -2.05
CA VAL A 230 10.60 -8.86 -1.16
C VAL A 230 10.56 -10.27 -1.77
N VAL A 231 11.66 -11.01 -1.62
CA VAL A 231 11.75 -12.45 -1.96
C VAL A 231 12.39 -13.15 -0.76
N GLY A 232 11.57 -13.59 0.18
CA GLY A 232 12.00 -14.27 1.39
C GLY A 232 11.22 -15.55 1.66
N GLU A 233 11.50 -16.16 2.81
CA GLU A 233 10.78 -17.33 3.30
C GLU A 233 9.40 -16.99 3.86
N ARG A 234 9.21 -15.77 4.37
CA ARG A 234 7.99 -15.35 5.06
C ARG A 234 7.10 -14.41 4.26
N LEU A 235 7.68 -13.75 3.28
CA LEU A 235 6.97 -12.84 2.39
C LEU A 235 7.65 -12.85 1.02
N GLN A 236 6.85 -12.92 -0.03
CA GLN A 236 7.27 -12.62 -1.40
C GLN A 236 6.22 -11.76 -2.09
N THR A 237 6.62 -10.67 -2.74
CA THR A 237 5.71 -9.79 -3.49
C THR A 237 6.22 -9.59 -4.92
N CYS A 238 5.32 -9.69 -5.89
CA CYS A 238 5.55 -9.36 -7.29
C CYS A 238 4.32 -8.63 -7.80
N SER A 239 4.50 -7.47 -8.41
CA SER A 239 3.41 -6.75 -9.08
C SER A 239 3.76 -6.45 -10.53
N VAL A 240 2.71 -6.38 -11.35
CA VAL A 240 2.75 -5.88 -12.71
C VAL A 240 1.68 -4.81 -12.81
N VAL A 241 2.07 -3.65 -13.33
CA VAL A 241 1.16 -2.54 -13.58
C VAL A 241 1.20 -2.19 -15.06
N TRP A 242 0.05 -1.81 -15.60
CA TRP A 242 0.00 -1.12 -16.87
C TRP A 242 0.21 0.37 -16.62
N ARG A 243 1.23 0.94 -17.28
CA ARG A 243 1.53 2.37 -17.14
C ARG A 243 1.15 3.12 -18.41
N SER A 244 0.35 4.16 -18.26
CA SER A 244 0.03 5.10 -19.33
C SER A 244 0.19 6.52 -18.85
N ARG A 245 0.74 7.39 -19.70
CA ARG A 245 1.06 8.76 -19.33
C ARG A 245 -0.21 9.54 -18.98
N GLY A 246 -0.28 10.06 -17.76
CA GLY A 246 -1.39 10.89 -17.29
C GLY A 246 -2.62 10.10 -16.82
N VAL A 247 -2.54 8.76 -16.83
CA VAL A 247 -3.54 7.84 -16.26
C VAL A 247 -2.92 7.24 -14.99
N PRO A 248 -3.72 6.98 -13.94
CA PRO A 248 -3.22 6.21 -12.79
C PRO A 248 -2.64 4.87 -13.24
N ASP A 249 -1.58 4.41 -12.57
CA ASP A 249 -1.06 3.06 -12.78
C ASP A 249 -2.20 2.04 -12.50
N GLU A 250 -2.47 1.20 -13.48
CA GLU A 250 -3.50 0.17 -13.37
C GLU A 250 -2.85 -1.14 -12.96
N PRO A 251 -3.23 -1.76 -11.81
CA PRO A 251 -2.79 -3.10 -11.48
C PRO A 251 -3.14 -4.05 -12.63
N ALA A 252 -2.20 -4.92 -13.01
CA ALA A 252 -2.38 -5.86 -14.11
C ALA A 252 -2.20 -7.31 -13.65
N ALA A 253 -1.20 -7.57 -12.80
CA ALA A 253 -1.09 -8.81 -12.07
C ALA A 253 -0.42 -8.61 -10.72
N GLN A 254 -0.71 -9.48 -9.77
CA GLN A 254 -0.04 -9.54 -8.48
C GLN A 254 0.16 -10.99 -8.08
N PHE A 255 1.35 -11.33 -7.61
CA PHE A 255 1.66 -12.62 -7.00
C PHE A 255 2.31 -12.41 -5.64
N LEU A 256 1.81 -13.12 -4.65
CA LEU A 256 2.14 -12.92 -3.25
C LEU A 256 2.23 -14.26 -2.52
N MET A 257 3.24 -14.40 -1.67
CA MET A 257 3.27 -15.41 -0.63
C MET A 257 3.43 -14.74 0.73
N ALA A 258 2.62 -15.10 1.71
CA ALA A 258 2.73 -14.61 3.09
C ALA A 258 2.61 -15.75 4.09
N SER A 259 3.59 -15.88 4.99
CA SER A 259 3.59 -16.90 6.06
C SER A 259 3.56 -16.31 7.47
N GLU A 260 3.69 -14.98 7.62
CA GLU A 260 3.54 -14.33 8.92
C GLU A 260 2.06 -14.38 9.34
N PRO A 261 1.72 -14.87 10.55
CA PRO A 261 0.32 -15.14 10.92
C PRO A 261 -0.63 -13.95 10.72
N ARG A 262 -0.20 -12.75 11.12
CA ARG A 262 -1.03 -11.53 10.99
C ARG A 262 -1.19 -11.08 9.54
N MET A 263 -0.17 -11.27 8.70
CA MET A 263 -0.25 -10.97 7.27
C MET A 263 -1.10 -11.99 6.51
N ALA A 264 -0.98 -13.28 6.86
CA ALA A 264 -1.78 -14.37 6.29
C ALA A 264 -3.27 -14.24 6.63
N ALA A 265 -3.61 -13.69 7.81
CA ALA A 265 -4.99 -13.45 8.24
C ALA A 265 -5.74 -12.43 7.37
N LEU A 266 -5.03 -11.55 6.65
CA LEU A 266 -5.65 -10.57 5.74
C LEU A 266 -6.43 -11.23 4.59
N PHE A 267 -6.13 -12.49 4.30
CA PHE A 267 -6.75 -13.28 3.23
C PHE A 267 -7.96 -14.08 3.72
N ASP A 268 -8.24 -14.10 5.03
CA ASP A 268 -9.33 -14.90 5.60
C ASP A 268 -10.69 -14.40 5.12
N GLY A 269 -11.53 -15.31 4.59
CA GLY A 269 -12.82 -15.00 3.99
C GLY A 269 -12.78 -14.72 2.48
N LEU A 270 -11.60 -14.69 1.85
CA LEU A 270 -11.49 -14.75 0.39
C LEU A 270 -11.75 -16.18 -0.12
N PRO A 271 -12.33 -16.35 -1.33
CA PRO A 271 -12.59 -17.66 -1.89
C PRO A 271 -11.28 -18.38 -2.24
N GLU A 272 -11.17 -19.64 -1.83
CA GLU A 272 -9.99 -20.48 -2.07
C GLU A 272 -10.12 -21.35 -3.33
N GLY A 273 -8.96 -21.71 -3.90
CA GLY A 273 -8.83 -22.54 -5.08
C GLY A 273 -7.90 -21.90 -6.11
N ILE A 274 -7.27 -22.75 -6.94
CA ILE A 274 -6.40 -22.30 -8.04
C ILE A 274 -7.13 -21.33 -8.98
N GLY A 275 -8.38 -21.64 -9.34
CA GLY A 275 -9.22 -20.77 -10.17
C GLY A 275 -9.62 -19.45 -9.50
N GLN A 276 -9.47 -19.35 -8.17
CA GLN A 276 -9.76 -18.15 -7.38
C GLN A 276 -8.51 -17.32 -7.05
N GLY A 277 -7.32 -17.85 -7.40
CA GLY A 277 -6.06 -17.17 -7.13
C GLY A 277 -5.65 -17.20 -5.66
N LEU A 278 -6.11 -18.18 -4.87
CA LEU A 278 -5.77 -18.28 -3.45
C LEU A 278 -5.61 -19.74 -3.04
N VAL A 279 -4.48 -20.07 -2.44
CA VAL A 279 -4.19 -21.39 -1.85
C VAL A 279 -3.54 -21.21 -0.50
N ARG A 280 -3.88 -22.08 0.45
CA ARG A 280 -3.21 -22.20 1.74
C ARG A 280 -2.48 -23.53 1.83
N ALA A 281 -1.33 -23.52 2.47
CA ALA A 281 -0.57 -24.72 2.75
C ALA A 281 0.24 -24.55 4.05
N THR A 282 0.75 -25.67 4.56
CA THR A 282 1.73 -25.65 5.65
C THR A 282 3.12 -25.83 5.07
N CYS A 283 4.00 -24.87 5.34
CA CYS A 283 5.37 -24.85 4.84
C CYS A 283 6.35 -24.72 5.98
N ASP A 284 7.18 -25.75 6.17
CA ASP A 284 8.11 -25.84 7.28
C ASP A 284 7.43 -25.51 8.63
N GLY A 285 6.26 -26.14 8.87
CA GLY A 285 5.44 -25.94 10.07
C GLY A 285 4.67 -24.61 10.14
N ARG A 286 4.77 -23.71 9.15
CA ARG A 286 4.10 -22.41 9.12
C ARG A 286 2.88 -22.43 8.21
N ARG A 287 1.77 -21.84 8.65
CA ARG A 287 0.63 -21.58 7.75
C ARG A 287 1.03 -20.51 6.74
N THR A 288 0.94 -20.85 5.46
CA THR A 288 1.35 -19.99 4.35
C THR A 288 0.19 -19.79 3.39
N VAL A 289 0.03 -18.55 2.95
CA VAL A 289 -0.92 -18.15 1.90
C VAL A 289 -0.15 -17.88 0.62
N PHE A 290 -0.64 -18.42 -0.48
CA PHE A 290 -0.26 -18.06 -1.84
C PHE A 290 -1.43 -17.36 -2.49
N TYR A 291 -1.19 -16.17 -3.01
CA TYR A 291 -2.19 -15.33 -3.65
C TYR A 291 -1.71 -14.90 -5.03
N GLY A 292 -2.62 -14.94 -6.00
CA GLY A 292 -2.40 -14.52 -7.38
C GLY A 292 -3.63 -13.81 -7.88
N ASN A 293 -3.47 -12.62 -8.43
CA ASN A 293 -4.52 -11.88 -9.11
C ASN A 293 -4.03 -11.50 -10.50
N ILE A 294 -4.78 -11.84 -11.53
CA ILE A 294 -4.47 -11.50 -12.92
C ILE A 294 -5.69 -10.74 -13.43
N GLU A 295 -5.51 -9.45 -13.70
CA GLU A 295 -6.60 -8.59 -14.14
C GLU A 295 -7.03 -8.93 -15.57
N PRO A 296 -8.30 -8.64 -15.93
CA PRO A 296 -8.84 -8.96 -17.25
C PRO A 296 -7.99 -8.45 -18.42
N GLY A 297 -7.26 -7.33 -18.25
CA GLY A 297 -6.37 -6.77 -19.27
C GLY A 297 -5.21 -7.69 -19.70
N LEU A 298 -4.86 -8.69 -18.87
CA LEU A 298 -3.84 -9.70 -19.20
C LEU A 298 -4.44 -11.03 -19.69
N LYS A 299 -5.76 -11.12 -19.83
CA LYS A 299 -6.42 -12.36 -20.27
C LYS A 299 -5.93 -12.76 -21.67
N GLY A 300 -5.51 -14.01 -21.82
CA GLY A 300 -4.98 -14.55 -23.07
C GLY A 300 -3.52 -14.23 -23.35
N LEU A 301 -2.87 -13.41 -22.52
CA LEU A 301 -1.42 -13.18 -22.60
C LEU A 301 -0.62 -14.20 -21.79
N SER A 302 -1.22 -14.84 -20.79
CA SER A 302 -0.56 -15.89 -20.01
C SER A 302 -0.24 -17.12 -20.87
N ARG A 303 0.91 -17.76 -20.64
CA ARG A 303 1.27 -19.08 -21.18
C ARG A 303 1.80 -19.98 -20.06
N PRO A 304 1.11 -21.06 -19.67
CA PRO A 304 -0.25 -21.50 -20.04
C PRO A 304 -1.35 -20.54 -19.53
N ASP A 305 -2.61 -20.96 -19.46
CA ASP A 305 -3.68 -20.11 -18.94
C ASP A 305 -3.40 -19.58 -17.51
N GLY A 306 -4.15 -18.56 -17.10
CA GLY A 306 -3.91 -17.85 -15.83
C GLY A 306 -4.01 -18.76 -14.59
N GLN A 307 -4.86 -19.80 -14.61
CA GLN A 307 -4.98 -20.73 -13.50
C GLN A 307 -3.71 -21.56 -13.37
N GLN A 308 -3.21 -22.08 -14.49
CA GLN A 308 -1.97 -22.85 -14.49
C GLN A 308 -0.74 -21.97 -14.19
N VAL A 309 -0.74 -20.69 -14.61
CA VAL A 309 0.29 -19.72 -14.18
C VAL A 309 0.29 -19.53 -12.66
N PHE A 310 -0.87 -19.40 -12.02
CA PHE A 310 -0.95 -19.32 -10.57
C PHE A 310 -0.54 -20.63 -9.87
N ALA A 311 -0.88 -21.78 -10.44
CA ALA A 311 -0.41 -23.08 -9.95
C ALA A 311 1.13 -23.20 -10.04
N ASN A 312 1.72 -22.70 -11.12
CA ASN A 312 3.18 -22.65 -11.30
C ASN A 312 3.84 -21.73 -10.26
N PHE A 313 3.27 -20.55 -10.03
CA PHE A 313 3.69 -19.65 -8.94
C PHE A 313 3.70 -20.39 -7.60
N THR A 314 2.57 -21.00 -7.24
CA THR A 314 2.40 -21.72 -5.97
C THR A 314 3.43 -22.85 -5.85
N SER A 315 3.59 -23.68 -6.88
CA SER A 315 4.56 -24.79 -6.91
C SER A 315 6.00 -24.32 -6.78
N SER A 316 6.37 -23.27 -7.52
CA SER A 316 7.71 -22.69 -7.52
C SER A 316 8.10 -22.14 -6.14
N VAL A 317 7.22 -21.32 -5.56
CA VAL A 317 7.47 -20.74 -4.24
C VAL A 317 7.41 -21.81 -3.16
N SER A 318 6.46 -22.74 -3.24
CA SER A 318 6.30 -23.83 -2.27
C SER A 318 7.54 -24.71 -2.14
N LYS A 319 8.16 -25.07 -3.28
CA LYS A 319 9.43 -25.83 -3.30
C LYS A 319 10.55 -25.07 -2.60
N ARG A 320 10.63 -23.75 -2.85
CA ARG A 320 11.67 -22.90 -2.25
C ARG A 320 11.54 -22.80 -0.73
N ILE A 321 10.33 -22.71 -0.21
CA ILE A 321 10.07 -22.50 1.23
C ILE A 321 9.74 -23.78 2.00
N GLY A 322 9.93 -24.95 1.39
CA GLY A 322 9.79 -26.24 2.07
C GLY A 322 8.35 -26.63 2.42
N CYS A 323 7.38 -26.38 1.53
CA CYS A 323 6.03 -26.87 1.75
C CYS A 323 5.94 -28.39 1.60
N GLN A 324 5.24 -29.03 2.53
CA GLN A 324 4.83 -30.42 2.35
C GLN A 324 3.67 -30.46 1.37
N ALA A 325 3.67 -31.46 0.47
CA ALA A 325 2.57 -31.68 -0.43
C ALA A 325 1.34 -32.21 0.34
N GLY A 326 0.47 -31.29 0.77
CA GLY A 326 -0.93 -31.53 1.13
C GLY A 326 -1.22 -32.38 2.37
N GLU A 327 -1.77 -31.75 3.40
CA GLU A 327 -2.82 -32.37 4.23
C GLU A 327 -4.06 -31.48 4.16
N ASN A 328 -4.80 -31.60 3.06
CA ASN A 328 -6.22 -31.26 3.07
C ASN A 328 -6.96 -32.52 3.56
N ARG A 329 -7.34 -32.53 4.85
CA ARG A 329 -8.43 -33.37 5.36
C ARG A 329 -9.68 -32.52 5.49
#